data_AF-A0A356MMF8-F1
#
_entry.id   AF-A0A356MMF8-F1
#
_cell.length_a   1.000
_cell.length_b   1.000
_cell.length_c   1.000
_cell.angle_alpha   90.00
_cell.angle_beta   90.00
_cell.angle_gamma   90.00
#
_symmetry.space_group_name_H-M   'P 1'
#
loop_
_entity.id
_entity.type
_entity.pdbx_description
1 polymer ?
#
loop_
_entity_poly.entity_id
_entity_poly.type
_entity_poly.pdbx_seq_one_letter_code
_entity_poly.pdbx_strand_id
1 'polypeptide(L)'
;MNHLRQETILSEAGGACWVIRGAFAHETFDDWHAHIPWQHNTITIYGKKHLEPRLTAWMGPAYAYSRIRWPERELTPQVLKLRDAVQEFCDAAPIFNACLFNLYRNGVDSMGWHRDNEPEINPACIASVSFGARRDFAIRQRQTKKKWMISLGHGDLLVMENMQRDFDHALPKRLKVHEPRINHTFRALRG
;
A
#
# COMPACT_ATOMS: atom_id res chain seq x y z
N MET A 1 19.51 17.04 -12.94
CA MET A 1 18.11 16.60 -12.86
C MET A 1 18.10 15.09 -12.97
N ASN A 2 17.92 14.36 -11.87
CA ASN A 2 17.69 12.92 -11.95
C ASN A 2 16.30 12.74 -12.57
N HIS A 3 16.25 12.29 -13.83
CA HIS A 3 14.99 11.87 -14.42
C HIS A 3 14.54 10.61 -13.70
N LEU A 4 13.56 10.75 -12.80
CA LEU A 4 12.90 9.62 -12.17
C LEU A 4 12.38 8.70 -13.29
N ARG A 5 12.90 7.48 -13.36
CA ARG A 5 12.56 6.52 -14.41
C ARG A 5 11.57 5.49 -13.88
N GLN A 6 10.50 5.29 -14.63
CA GLN A 6 9.56 4.21 -14.41
C GLN A 6 10.18 2.85 -14.78
N GLU A 7 10.13 1.92 -13.84
CA GLU A 7 10.52 0.52 -13.98
C GLU A 7 9.24 -0.34 -14.06
N THR A 8 8.92 -0.85 -15.25
CA THR A 8 7.80 -1.78 -15.42
C THR A 8 8.14 -3.14 -14.86
N ILE A 9 7.35 -3.63 -13.91
CA ILE A 9 7.51 -4.95 -13.29
C ILE A 9 6.75 -6.01 -14.09
N LEU A 10 5.51 -5.71 -14.46
CA LEU A 10 4.69 -6.56 -15.30
C LEU A 10 3.62 -5.73 -16.02
N SER A 11 3.22 -6.20 -17.18
CA SER A 11 2.06 -5.71 -17.94
C SER A 11 1.43 -6.92 -18.62
N GLU A 12 0.41 -7.50 -17.99
CA GLU A 12 -0.22 -8.76 -18.40
C GLU A 12 -1.72 -8.73 -18.05
N ALA A 13 -2.55 -9.44 -18.84
CA ALA A 13 -3.99 -9.60 -18.59
C ALA A 13 -4.78 -8.28 -18.44
N GLY A 14 -4.32 -7.20 -19.08
CA GLY A 14 -4.92 -5.86 -18.99
C GLY A 14 -4.64 -5.14 -17.67
N GLY A 15 -3.78 -5.69 -16.81
CA GLY A 15 -3.24 -5.03 -15.63
C GLY A 15 -1.76 -4.71 -15.78
N ALA A 16 -1.30 -3.67 -15.10
CA ALA A 16 0.10 -3.27 -15.09
C ALA A 16 0.57 -2.96 -13.67
N CYS A 17 1.85 -3.22 -13.42
CA CYS A 17 2.51 -2.82 -12.20
C CYS A 17 3.90 -2.27 -12.52
N TRP A 18 4.19 -1.10 -11.96
CA TRP A 18 5.42 -0.38 -12.20
C TRP A 18 5.89 0.36 -10.95
N VAL A 19 7.17 0.71 -10.91
CA VAL A 19 7.81 1.38 -9.78
C VAL A 19 8.55 2.62 -10.26
N ILE A 20 8.52 3.69 -9.47
CA ILE A 20 9.46 4.81 -9.58
C ILE A 20 10.31 4.82 -8.31
N ARG A 21 11.61 4.60 -8.49
CA ARG A 21 12.57 4.47 -7.38
C ARG A 21 12.87 5.81 -6.75
N GLY A 22 12.77 5.89 -5.43
CA GLY A 22 13.12 7.10 -4.66
C GLY A 22 12.33 8.36 -5.04
N ALA A 23 11.14 8.24 -5.64
CA ALA A 23 10.28 9.37 -6.01
C ALA A 23 10.03 10.31 -4.82
N PHE A 24 9.94 9.74 -3.62
CA PHE A 24 9.67 10.43 -2.36
C PHE A 24 10.83 10.27 -1.37
N ALA A 25 12.08 10.13 -1.84
CA ALA A 25 13.24 9.93 -0.97
C ALA A 25 13.61 11.14 -0.09
N HIS A 26 12.94 12.27 -0.28
CA HIS A 26 13.09 13.49 0.53
C HIS A 26 12.18 13.50 1.77
N GLU A 27 11.16 12.65 1.80
CA GLU A 27 10.29 12.47 2.96
C GLU A 27 11.03 11.75 4.08
N THR A 28 10.66 11.97 5.35
CA THR A 28 11.31 11.31 6.48
C THR A 28 10.43 10.22 7.07
N PHE A 29 11.04 9.11 7.52
CA PHE A 29 10.29 8.06 8.21
C PHE A 29 9.70 8.58 9.55
N ASP A 30 10.47 9.36 10.30
CA ASP A 30 10.12 9.78 11.66
C ASP A 30 8.89 10.70 11.68
N ASP A 31 8.76 11.60 10.70
CA ASP A 31 7.60 12.48 10.59
C ASP A 31 6.32 11.66 10.40
N TRP A 32 6.33 10.69 9.47
CA TRP A 32 5.18 9.80 9.26
C TRP A 32 4.91 8.90 10.46
N HIS A 33 5.96 8.40 11.10
CA HIS A 33 5.82 7.54 12.26
C HIS A 33 5.17 8.28 13.45
N ALA A 34 5.53 9.55 13.67
CA ALA A 34 5.02 10.35 14.78
C ALA A 34 3.58 10.85 14.58
N HIS A 35 3.19 11.21 13.35
CA HIS A 35 1.94 11.93 13.10
C HIS A 35 0.77 11.04 12.64
N ILE A 36 1.04 9.79 12.23
CA ILE A 36 -0.02 8.85 11.87
C ILE A 36 -0.58 8.17 13.13
N PRO A 37 -1.91 8.15 13.32
CA PRO A 37 -2.55 7.61 14.52
C PRO A 37 -2.64 6.07 14.45
N TRP A 38 -1.51 5.39 14.66
CA TRP A 38 -1.39 3.94 14.53
C TRP A 38 -2.30 3.16 15.49
N GLN A 39 -2.99 2.14 14.96
CA GLN A 39 -3.80 1.21 15.73
C GLN A 39 -3.38 -0.23 15.46
N HIS A 40 -3.27 -1.05 16.50
CA HIS A 40 -3.03 -2.49 16.38
C HIS A 40 -4.37 -3.22 16.40
N ASN A 41 -4.88 -3.51 15.21
CA ASN A 41 -6.22 -4.08 15.04
C ASN A 41 -6.28 -5.56 15.43
N THR A 42 -7.49 -6.01 15.79
CA THR A 42 -7.80 -7.43 15.98
C THR A 42 -8.59 -7.92 14.77
N ILE A 43 -8.06 -8.93 14.09
CA ILE A 43 -8.70 -9.63 12.97
C ILE A 43 -9.19 -11.02 13.41
N THR A 44 -10.17 -11.54 12.68
CA THR A 44 -10.65 -12.91 12.87
C THR A 44 -10.16 -13.79 11.73
N ILE A 45 -9.33 -14.78 12.03
CA ILE A 45 -8.85 -15.78 11.06
C ILE A 45 -9.31 -17.16 11.56
N TYR A 46 -9.99 -17.93 10.70
CA TYR A 46 -10.55 -19.25 11.03
C TYR A 46 -11.33 -19.27 12.36
N GLY A 47 -12.13 -18.23 12.62
CA GLY A 47 -12.94 -18.09 13.83
C GLY A 47 -12.19 -17.64 15.09
N LYS A 48 -10.86 -17.50 15.03
CA LYS A 48 -10.02 -17.05 16.16
C LYS A 48 -9.61 -15.60 16.00
N LYS A 49 -9.59 -14.86 17.11
CA LYS A 49 -9.12 -13.47 17.15
C LYS A 49 -7.60 -13.43 17.25
N HIS A 50 -6.98 -12.65 16.38
CA HIS A 50 -5.54 -12.43 16.33
C HIS A 50 -5.27 -10.94 16.17
N LEU A 51 -4.16 -10.46 16.72
CA LEU A 51 -3.66 -9.14 16.37
C LEU A 51 -3.15 -9.16 14.92
N GLU A 52 -3.47 -8.11 14.17
CA GLU A 52 -2.90 -7.93 12.84
C GLU A 52 -1.37 -7.88 12.95
N PRO A 53 -0.62 -8.58 12.09
CA PRO A 53 0.84 -8.54 12.11
C PRO A 53 1.37 -7.24 11.46
N ARG A 54 0.81 -6.09 11.88
CA ARG A 54 1.17 -4.70 11.54
C ARG A 54 0.25 -3.75 12.30
N LEU A 55 0.67 -2.51 12.46
CA LEU A 55 -0.23 -1.42 12.87
C LEU A 55 -0.80 -0.75 11.61
N THR A 56 -2.00 -0.21 11.73
CA THR A 56 -2.68 0.46 10.62
C THR A 56 -3.37 1.73 11.07
N ALA A 57 -3.57 2.65 10.14
CA ALA A 57 -4.46 3.79 10.29
C ALA A 57 -5.21 4.03 8.97
N TRP A 58 -6.31 4.78 9.02
CA TRP A 58 -7.12 5.11 7.86
C TRP A 58 -7.44 6.61 7.82
N MET A 59 -7.40 7.18 6.62
CA MET A 59 -7.95 8.49 6.30
C MET A 59 -8.69 8.39 4.97
N GLY A 60 -9.89 8.95 4.90
CA GLY A 60 -10.81 8.91 3.76
C GLY A 60 -12.25 8.77 4.24
N PRO A 61 -13.19 8.54 3.31
CA PRO A 61 -14.57 8.16 3.63
C PRO A 61 -14.64 6.97 4.60
N ALA A 62 -15.78 6.81 5.29
CA ALA A 62 -16.00 5.67 6.16
C ALA A 62 -15.77 4.36 5.39
N TYR A 63 -15.01 3.45 5.99
CA TYR A 63 -14.51 2.26 5.31
C TYR A 63 -14.57 1.04 6.24
N ALA A 64 -14.94 -0.11 5.68
CA ALA A 64 -14.98 -1.36 6.43
C ALA A 64 -14.19 -2.46 5.71
N TYR A 65 -13.20 -3.04 6.38
CA TYR A 65 -12.47 -4.20 5.88
C TYR A 65 -12.33 -5.24 6.99
N SER A 66 -12.49 -6.53 6.69
CA SER A 66 -12.26 -7.62 7.66
C SER A 66 -12.95 -7.42 9.04
N ARG A 67 -14.15 -6.79 9.05
CA ARG A 67 -14.92 -6.37 10.24
C ARG A 67 -14.33 -5.22 11.07
N ILE A 68 -13.20 -4.66 10.66
CA ILE A 68 -12.68 -3.40 11.18
C ILE A 68 -13.46 -2.29 10.49
N ARG A 69 -13.98 -1.37 11.30
CA ARG A 69 -14.71 -0.19 10.83
C ARG A 69 -13.87 1.03 11.13
N TRP A 70 -13.52 1.76 10.09
CA TRP A 70 -12.92 3.07 10.20
C TRP A 70 -14.01 4.12 10.03
N PRO A 71 -14.19 5.03 11.01
CA PRO A 71 -15.00 6.21 10.78
C PRO A 71 -14.38 7.06 9.67
N GLU A 72 -15.20 7.90 9.06
CA GLU A 72 -14.69 8.93 8.16
C GLU A 72 -13.64 9.78 8.87
N ARG A 73 -12.55 10.05 8.16
CA ARG A 73 -11.45 10.87 8.68
C ARG A 73 -10.79 11.61 7.53
N GLU A 74 -10.77 12.92 7.58
CA GLU A 74 -10.13 13.73 6.54
C GLU A 74 -8.64 13.39 6.40
N LEU A 75 -8.14 13.46 5.17
CA LEU A 75 -6.70 13.40 4.93
C LEU A 75 -6.06 14.68 5.48
N THR A 76 -5.01 14.53 6.29
CA THR A 76 -4.29 15.70 6.84
C THR A 76 -3.59 16.49 5.72
N PRO A 77 -3.21 17.76 5.94
CA PRO A 77 -2.50 18.55 4.93
C PRO A 77 -1.22 17.86 4.41
N GLN A 78 -0.48 17.17 5.28
CA GLN A 78 0.71 16.41 4.90
C GLN A 78 0.36 15.24 3.97
N VAL A 79 -0.72 14.52 4.26
CA VAL A 79 -1.18 13.39 3.43
C VAL A 79 -1.76 13.86 2.11
N LEU A 80 -2.49 14.98 2.09
CA LEU A 80 -2.98 15.61 0.86
C LEU A 80 -1.84 16.00 -0.06
N LYS A 81 -0.79 16.64 0.47
CA LYS A 81 0.41 16.99 -0.30
C LYS A 81 1.07 15.76 -0.94
N LEU A 82 1.24 14.68 -0.17
CA LEU A 82 1.79 13.44 -0.71
C LEU A 82 0.84 12.80 -1.75
N ARG A 83 -0.47 12.82 -1.50
CA ARG A 83 -1.49 12.32 -2.42
C ARG A 83 -1.43 13.05 -3.75
N ASP A 84 -1.37 14.38 -3.73
CA ASP A 84 -1.32 15.21 -4.93
C ASP A 84 -0.05 14.89 -5.75
N ALA A 85 1.11 14.81 -5.10
CA ALA A 85 2.35 14.43 -5.77
C ALA A 85 2.33 12.98 -6.31
N VAL A 86 1.64 12.05 -5.64
CA VAL A 86 1.41 10.68 -6.16
C VAL A 86 0.47 10.70 -7.37
N GLN A 87 -0.55 11.56 -7.35
CA GLN A 87 -1.54 11.69 -8.42
C GLN A 87 -0.90 12.13 -9.74
N GLU A 88 0.14 12.98 -9.71
CA GLU A 88 0.91 13.41 -10.88
C GLU A 88 1.62 12.27 -11.63
N PHE A 89 1.87 11.13 -10.96
CA PHE A 89 2.40 9.94 -11.62
C PHE A 89 1.29 9.02 -12.15
N CYS A 90 0.03 9.32 -11.84
CA CYS A 90 -1.13 8.47 -12.08
C CYS A 90 -2.23 9.23 -12.84
N ASP A 91 -1.88 10.00 -13.88
CA ASP A 91 -2.81 10.93 -14.55
C ASP A 91 -4.11 10.29 -15.06
N ALA A 92 -4.08 9.02 -15.46
CA ALA A 92 -5.26 8.29 -15.92
C ALA A 92 -6.11 7.69 -14.77
N ALA A 93 -5.65 7.78 -13.52
CA ALA A 93 -6.34 7.26 -12.36
C ALA A 93 -7.43 8.23 -11.87
N PRO A 94 -8.56 7.72 -11.36
CA PRO A 94 -9.48 8.54 -10.56
C PRO A 94 -8.75 9.20 -9.40
N ILE A 95 -9.24 10.37 -8.96
CA ILE A 95 -8.64 11.12 -7.86
C ILE A 95 -8.63 10.26 -6.59
N PHE A 96 -7.43 10.04 -6.04
CA PHE A 96 -7.31 9.35 -4.75
C PHE A 96 -7.95 10.20 -3.64
N ASN A 97 -8.85 9.60 -2.87
CA ASN A 97 -9.58 10.25 -1.77
C ASN A 97 -9.48 9.47 -0.45
N ALA A 98 -8.65 8.43 -0.41
CA ALA A 98 -8.41 7.64 0.78
C ALA A 98 -6.98 7.11 0.83
N CYS A 99 -6.48 6.87 2.04
CA CYS A 99 -5.19 6.26 2.31
C CYS A 99 -5.28 5.28 3.49
N LEU A 100 -4.82 4.04 3.26
CA LEU A 100 -4.53 3.10 4.32
C LEU A 100 -3.04 3.14 4.64
N PHE A 101 -2.74 3.44 5.89
CA PHE A 101 -1.39 3.42 6.42
C PHE A 101 -1.11 2.06 7.03
N ASN A 102 0.08 1.53 6.77
CA ASN A 102 0.54 0.27 7.35
C ASN A 102 1.95 0.48 7.93
N LEU A 103 2.11 0.26 9.22
CA LEU A 103 3.39 0.22 9.91
C LEU A 103 3.76 -1.23 10.23
N TYR A 104 4.82 -1.69 9.59
CA TYR A 104 5.47 -2.96 9.86
C TYR A 104 6.64 -2.68 10.80
N ARG A 105 6.55 -3.08 12.07
CA ARG A 105 7.55 -2.76 13.10
C ARG A 105 8.91 -3.40 12.81
N ASN A 106 8.91 -4.54 12.13
CA ASN A 106 10.09 -5.27 11.68
C ASN A 106 9.69 -6.33 10.63
N GLY A 107 10.59 -7.25 10.33
CA GLY A 107 10.40 -8.35 9.40
C GLY A 107 9.44 -9.47 9.83
N VAL A 108 8.99 -9.49 11.09
CA VAL A 108 7.97 -10.43 11.60
C VAL A 108 6.58 -9.98 11.17
N ASP A 109 6.35 -8.66 11.17
CA ASP A 109 5.14 -8.04 10.64
C ASP A 109 5.03 -8.31 9.12
N SER A 110 3.81 -8.60 8.66
CA SER A 110 3.55 -9.08 7.31
C SER A 110 2.12 -8.78 6.84
N MET A 111 1.88 -9.00 5.56
CA MET A 111 0.54 -9.06 4.99
C MET A 111 0.45 -10.28 4.08
N GLY A 112 -0.55 -11.12 4.32
CA GLY A 112 -0.77 -12.35 3.55
C GLY A 112 -1.18 -12.06 2.10
N TRP A 113 -1.34 -13.12 1.31
CA TRP A 113 -1.90 -13.00 -0.04
C TRP A 113 -3.31 -12.41 0.02
N HIS A 114 -3.50 -11.27 -0.62
CA HIS A 114 -4.77 -10.56 -0.70
C HIS A 114 -4.83 -9.73 -1.99
N ARG A 115 -5.92 -8.99 -2.15
CA ARG A 115 -6.14 -8.01 -3.21
C ARG A 115 -7.03 -6.91 -2.63
N ASP A 116 -6.94 -5.71 -3.17
CA ASP A 116 -7.76 -4.58 -2.75
C ASP A 116 -9.07 -4.63 -3.54
N ASN A 117 -9.99 -5.48 -3.09
CA ASN A 117 -11.22 -5.82 -3.82
C ASN A 117 -12.50 -5.51 -3.04
N GLU A 118 -12.40 -4.66 -2.03
CA GLU A 118 -13.55 -4.14 -1.31
C GLU A 118 -14.48 -3.37 -2.27
N PRO A 119 -15.82 -3.54 -2.17
CA PRO A 119 -16.77 -2.99 -3.14
C PRO A 119 -16.68 -1.47 -3.33
N GLU A 120 -16.32 -0.75 -2.27
CA GLU A 120 -16.19 0.71 -2.26
C GLU A 120 -14.94 1.17 -3.00
N ILE A 121 -13.92 0.33 -3.18
CA ILE A 121 -12.68 0.71 -3.86
C ILE A 121 -12.90 0.70 -5.38
N ASN A 122 -12.46 1.78 -6.05
CA ASN A 122 -12.26 1.74 -7.49
C ASN A 122 -10.96 0.96 -7.79
N PRO A 123 -11.04 -0.22 -8.42
CA PRO A 123 -9.88 -1.10 -8.60
C PRO A 123 -8.96 -0.65 -9.76
N ALA A 124 -9.29 0.44 -10.46
CA ALA A 124 -8.58 0.90 -11.65
C ALA A 124 -7.11 1.24 -11.34
N CYS A 125 -6.84 1.84 -10.18
CA CYS A 125 -5.49 2.20 -9.79
C CYS A 125 -5.35 2.21 -8.26
N ILE A 126 -4.28 1.59 -7.78
CA ILE A 126 -3.83 1.65 -6.39
C ILE A 126 -2.37 2.10 -6.40
N ALA A 127 -2.06 3.16 -5.66
CA ALA A 127 -0.70 3.69 -5.56
C ALA A 127 -0.16 3.50 -4.13
N SER A 128 1.10 3.07 -4.01
CA SER A 128 1.70 2.72 -2.73
C SER A 128 3.08 3.34 -2.58
N VAL A 129 3.26 4.19 -1.56
CA VAL A 129 4.55 4.79 -1.23
C VAL A 129 5.13 4.12 0.02
N SER A 130 6.41 3.78 -0.02
CA SER A 130 7.11 3.08 1.09
C SER A 130 8.16 3.98 1.75
N PHE A 131 8.20 3.99 3.09
CA PHE A 131 9.22 4.71 3.86
C PHE A 131 9.88 3.77 4.89
N GLY A 132 11.18 3.95 5.12
CA GLY A 132 11.95 3.15 6.08
C GLY A 132 12.54 1.88 5.46
N ALA A 133 12.48 0.77 6.19
CA ALA A 133 13.17 -0.46 5.83
C ALA A 133 12.71 -1.02 4.48
N ARG A 134 13.67 -1.52 3.69
CA ARG A 134 13.39 -2.21 2.43
C ARG A 134 12.65 -3.52 2.69
N ARG A 135 11.58 -3.78 1.94
CA ARG A 135 10.83 -5.04 2.02
C ARG A 135 10.45 -5.55 0.64
N ASP A 136 10.42 -6.88 0.53
CA ASP A 136 9.96 -7.54 -0.68
C ASP A 136 8.44 -7.53 -0.74
N PHE A 137 7.89 -7.03 -1.85
CA PHE A 137 6.50 -7.08 -2.23
C PHE A 137 6.33 -8.18 -3.28
N ALA A 138 5.46 -9.14 -3.00
CA ALA A 138 5.23 -10.29 -3.86
C ALA A 138 3.91 -10.12 -4.61
N ILE A 139 3.91 -10.39 -5.92
CA ILE A 139 2.72 -10.43 -6.76
C ILE A 139 2.56 -11.84 -7.30
N ARG A 140 1.32 -12.34 -7.38
CA ARG A 140 0.99 -13.66 -7.91
C ARG A 140 -0.25 -13.58 -8.81
N GLN A 141 -0.12 -14.03 -10.05
CA GLN A 141 -1.27 -14.20 -10.94
C GLN A 141 -2.15 -15.35 -10.43
N ARG A 142 -3.47 -15.14 -10.36
CA ARG A 142 -4.39 -16.02 -9.62
C ARG A 142 -4.61 -17.40 -10.27
N GLN A 143 -4.59 -17.48 -11.60
CA GLN A 143 -4.83 -18.70 -12.37
C GLN A 143 -3.53 -19.50 -12.61
N THR A 144 -2.53 -18.88 -13.24
CA THR A 144 -1.24 -19.47 -13.63
C THR A 144 -0.28 -19.63 -12.45
N LYS A 145 -0.52 -18.92 -11.34
CA LYS A 145 0.36 -18.88 -10.16
C LYS A 145 1.75 -18.31 -10.43
N LYS A 146 1.99 -17.69 -11.59
CA LYS A 146 3.22 -16.94 -11.91
C LYS A 146 3.44 -15.87 -10.84
N LYS A 147 4.69 -15.70 -10.40
CA LYS A 147 5.05 -14.79 -9.31
C LYS A 147 6.10 -13.77 -9.75
N TRP A 148 6.00 -12.59 -9.16
CA TRP A 148 6.99 -11.52 -9.23
C TRP A 148 7.36 -11.10 -7.81
N MET A 149 8.59 -10.68 -7.62
CA MET A 149 9.09 -10.18 -6.35
C MET A 149 9.78 -8.85 -6.60
N ILE A 150 9.40 -7.82 -5.85
CA ILE A 150 9.88 -6.45 -6.03
C ILE A 150 10.41 -5.99 -4.69
N SER A 151 11.67 -5.55 -4.63
CA SER A 151 12.22 -5.01 -3.38
C SER A 151 11.94 -3.51 -3.30
N LEU A 152 11.05 -3.07 -2.42
CA LEU A 152 10.65 -1.68 -2.26
C LEU A 152 11.40 -1.03 -1.10
N GLY A 153 12.15 0.03 -1.41
CA GLY A 153 12.93 0.80 -0.44
C GLY A 153 12.25 2.10 -0.01
N HIS A 154 12.97 2.87 0.80
CA HIS A 154 12.55 4.19 1.22
C HIS A 154 12.33 5.13 0.00
N GLY A 155 11.17 5.79 -0.03
CA GLY A 155 10.77 6.73 -1.08
C GLY A 155 10.28 6.08 -2.38
N ASP A 156 10.25 4.75 -2.49
CA ASP A 156 9.77 4.07 -3.69
C ASP A 156 8.24 4.20 -3.81
N LEU A 157 7.79 4.58 -5.01
CA LEU A 157 6.38 4.55 -5.44
C LEU A 157 6.14 3.28 -6.26
N LEU A 158 5.19 2.45 -5.83
CA LEU A 158 4.66 1.32 -6.59
C LEU A 158 3.24 1.65 -7.04
N VAL A 159 2.92 1.44 -8.31
CA VAL A 159 1.57 1.59 -8.84
C VAL A 159 1.06 0.26 -9.38
N MET A 160 -0.21 -0.03 -9.10
CA MET A 160 -0.93 -1.22 -9.54
C MET A 160 -2.20 -0.78 -10.29
N GLU A 161 -2.17 -0.87 -11.62
CA GLU A 161 -3.27 -0.50 -12.50
C GLU A 161 -4.06 -1.74 -12.93
N ASN A 162 -5.37 -1.75 -12.69
CA ASN A 162 -6.28 -2.83 -13.05
C ASN A 162 -5.86 -4.24 -12.55
N MET A 163 -5.05 -4.29 -11.49
CA MET A 163 -4.46 -5.54 -10.98
C MET A 163 -5.39 -6.36 -10.10
N GLN A 164 -6.32 -5.71 -9.39
CA GLN A 164 -7.04 -6.31 -8.25
C GLN A 164 -7.99 -7.45 -8.66
N ARG A 165 -8.29 -7.60 -9.95
CA ARG A 165 -9.11 -8.71 -10.46
C ARG A 165 -8.32 -10.02 -10.55
N ASP A 166 -7.13 -9.98 -11.16
CA ASP A 166 -6.41 -11.17 -11.65
C ASP A 166 -5.14 -11.49 -10.87
N PHE A 167 -4.73 -10.60 -9.96
CA PHE A 167 -3.51 -10.76 -9.17
C PHE A 167 -3.79 -10.64 -7.68
N ASP A 168 -3.12 -11.50 -6.90
CA ASP A 168 -2.97 -11.31 -5.46
C ASP A 168 -1.59 -10.70 -5.19
N HIS A 169 -1.46 -9.99 -4.08
CA HIS A 169 -0.19 -9.48 -3.59
C HIS A 169 0.00 -9.73 -2.09
N ALA A 170 1.24 -9.67 -1.63
CA ALA A 170 1.62 -9.94 -0.25
C ALA A 170 2.89 -9.18 0.14
N LEU A 171 3.02 -8.91 1.45
CA LEU A 171 4.27 -8.50 2.06
C LEU A 171 4.76 -9.64 2.99
N PRO A 172 5.52 -10.62 2.47
CA PRO A 172 5.94 -11.79 3.24
C PRO A 172 6.88 -11.43 4.39
N LYS A 173 6.91 -12.28 5.42
CA LYS A 173 7.87 -12.18 6.53
C LYS A 173 9.31 -12.24 6.02
N ARG A 174 10.18 -11.44 6.64
CA ARG A 174 11.62 -11.35 6.37
C ARG A 174 12.36 -11.19 7.69
N LEU A 175 12.58 -12.29 8.42
CA LEU A 175 13.04 -12.29 9.81
C LEU A 175 14.40 -11.60 10.06
N LYS A 176 15.19 -11.33 9.00
CA LYS A 176 16.46 -10.59 9.06
C LYS A 176 16.30 -9.06 8.97
N VAL A 177 15.08 -8.55 8.77
CA VAL A 177 14.79 -7.12 8.76
C VAL A 177 14.38 -6.71 10.17
N HIS A 178 15.14 -5.81 10.78
CA HIS A 178 14.94 -5.40 12.18
C HIS A 178 14.36 -3.98 12.27
N GLU A 179 14.46 -3.22 11.20
CA GLU A 179 14.03 -1.83 11.09
C GLU A 179 12.55 -1.74 10.66
N PRO A 180 11.84 -0.70 11.09
CA PRO A 180 10.44 -0.51 10.73
C PRO A 180 10.26 0.00 9.29
N ARG A 181 9.08 -0.28 8.73
CA ARG A 181 8.63 0.20 7.41
C ARG A 181 7.22 0.76 7.52
N ILE A 182 7.02 1.95 6.96
CA ILE A 182 5.70 2.55 6.74
C ILE A 182 5.32 2.41 5.27
N ASN A 183 4.03 2.20 5.01
CA ASN A 183 3.48 2.12 3.67
C ASN A 183 2.15 2.87 3.60
N HIS A 184 2.05 3.79 2.65
CA HIS A 184 0.86 4.59 2.37
C HIS A 184 0.22 4.06 1.10
N THR A 185 -0.97 3.47 1.21
CA THR A 185 -1.70 2.95 0.05
C THR A 185 -2.88 3.85 -0.27
N PHE A 186 -2.72 4.66 -1.30
CA PHE A 186 -3.71 5.59 -1.82
C PHE A 186 -4.72 4.87 -2.71
N ARG A 187 -6.00 5.23 -2.53
CA ARG A 187 -7.14 4.64 -3.22
C ARG A 187 -8.15 5.71 -3.58
N ALA A 188 -8.87 5.47 -4.67
CA ALA A 188 -10.09 6.18 -4.98
C ALA A 188 -11.27 5.31 -4.54
N LEU A 189 -12.05 5.78 -3.57
CA LEU A 189 -13.32 5.17 -3.18
C LEU A 189 -14.45 5.73 -4.04
N ARG A 190 -15.38 4.85 -4.39
CA ARG A 190 -16.65 5.16 -5.05
C ARG A 190 -17.55 5.89 -4.05
N GLY A 191 -18.17 6.97 -4.51
CA GLY A 191 -19.26 7.64 -3.78
C GLY A 191 -20.55 6.84 -3.80
#